data_AF-A0A522FWN6-F1
#
_entry.id   AF-A0A522FWN6-F1
#
_cell.length_a   1.000
_cell.length_b   1.000
_cell.length_c   1.000
_cell.angle_alpha   90.00
_cell.angle_beta   90.00
_cell.angle_gamma   90.00
#
_symmetry.space_group_name_H-M   'P 1'
#
loop_
_entity.id
_entity.type
_entity.pdbx_description
1 polymer ?
#
loop_
_entity_poly.entity_id
_entity_poly.type
_entity_poly.pdbx_seq_one_letter_code
_entity_poly.pdbx_strand_id
1 'polypeptide(L)'
;MSKDSDSGSFTRGLFLGAFLGGVVGAVTALLLAPKSGAELRKDIAQKSAELYDKATDMLQTVEANIGDSVSTVVNEGKVRAQNIVQSAKSQAEELMSNADAVLKEARSKVHTTKENLGDKIQNVKEAAKAGIDAFRDEMDSSHS
;
A
#
# COMPACT_ATOMS: atom_id res chain seq x y z
N MET A 1 -29.08 -10.35 24.29
CA MET A 1 -27.78 -10.90 23.86
C MET A 1 -27.16 -9.96 22.83
N SER A 2 -25.83 -10.02 22.67
CA SER A 2 -24.96 -9.28 21.72
C SER A 2 -24.17 -8.12 22.33
N LYS A 3 -23.15 -8.47 23.10
CA LYS A 3 -22.13 -7.53 23.60
C LYS A 3 -20.73 -8.18 23.54
N ASP A 4 -20.38 -8.79 22.40
CA ASP A 4 -19.09 -9.50 22.21
C ASP A 4 -18.40 -9.24 20.85
N SER A 5 -18.87 -8.34 19.99
CA SER A 5 -18.31 -8.15 18.64
C SER A 5 -17.37 -6.94 18.46
N ASP A 6 -17.13 -6.14 19.50
CA ASP A 6 -16.44 -4.83 19.35
C ASP A 6 -14.90 -4.91 19.45
N SER A 7 -14.35 -5.96 20.08
CA SER A 7 -12.90 -6.19 20.13
C SER A 7 -12.34 -6.74 18.80
N GLY A 8 -13.17 -7.47 18.04
CA GLY A 8 -12.80 -8.08 16.76
C GLY A 8 -12.68 -7.07 15.61
N SER A 9 -13.50 -6.02 15.61
CA SER A 9 -13.48 -4.97 14.58
C SER A 9 -12.26 -4.05 14.73
N PHE A 10 -11.95 -3.61 15.95
CA PHE A 10 -10.78 -2.78 16.24
C PHE A 10 -9.46 -3.50 15.93
N THR A 11 -9.34 -4.76 16.33
CA THR A 11 -8.15 -5.57 16.07
C THR A 11 -7.94 -5.75 14.57
N ARG A 12 -9.00 -6.04 13.80
CA ARG A 12 -8.93 -6.09 12.33
C ARG A 12 -8.54 -4.76 11.72
N GLY A 13 -9.07 -3.64 12.22
CA GLY A 13 -8.72 -2.29 11.77
C GLY A 13 -7.26 -1.95 12.03
N LEU A 14 -6.72 -2.34 13.19
CA LEU A 14 -5.30 -2.15 13.53
C LEU A 14 -4.40 -3.02 12.65
N PHE A 15 -4.74 -4.29 12.41
CA PHE A 15 -3.98 -5.16 11.51
C PHE A 15 -3.99 -4.62 10.07
N LEU A 16 -5.15 -4.20 9.57
CA LEU A 16 -5.26 -3.64 8.22
C LEU A 16 -4.50 -2.31 8.10
N GLY A 17 -4.58 -1.46 9.13
CA GLY A 17 -3.83 -0.20 9.20
C GLY A 17 -2.33 -0.40 9.29
N ALA A 18 -1.86 -1.36 10.11
CA ALA A 18 -0.46 -1.72 10.22
C ALA A 18 0.07 -2.38 8.94
N PHE A 19 -0.76 -3.19 8.26
CA PHE A 19 -0.40 -3.80 6.98
C PHE A 19 -0.26 -2.75 5.87
N LEU A 20 -1.27 -1.88 5.67
CA LEU A 20 -1.20 -0.79 4.69
C LEU A 20 -0.07 0.20 5.02
N GLY A 21 0.03 0.62 6.28
CA GLY A 21 1.07 1.53 6.75
C GLY A 21 2.47 0.91 6.62
N GLY A 22 2.59 -0.40 6.85
CA GLY A 22 3.81 -1.17 6.68
C GLY A 22 4.23 -1.26 5.21
N VAL A 23 3.30 -1.50 4.28
CA VAL A 23 3.61 -1.50 2.84
C VAL A 23 4.07 -0.13 2.37
N VAL A 24 3.33 0.93 2.71
CA VAL A 24 3.70 2.31 2.32
C VAL A 24 5.03 2.72 2.97
N GLY A 25 5.24 2.37 4.25
CA GLY A 25 6.48 2.59 4.99
C GLY A 25 7.67 1.83 4.39
N ALA A 26 7.47 0.58 3.96
CA ALA A 26 8.51 -0.22 3.31
C ALA A 26 8.87 0.34 1.93
N VAL A 27 7.88 0.72 1.11
CA VAL A 27 8.15 1.37 -0.18
C VAL A 27 8.91 2.67 0.01
N THR A 28 8.48 3.53 0.93
CA THR A 28 9.18 4.79 1.22
C THR A 28 10.59 4.55 1.79
N ALA A 29 10.79 3.53 2.63
CA ALA A 29 12.10 3.13 3.13
C ALA A 29 13.02 2.59 2.01
N LEU A 30 12.50 1.74 1.11
CA LEU A 30 13.24 1.22 -0.04
C LEU A 30 13.64 2.32 -1.03
N LEU A 31 12.83 3.38 -1.15
CA LEU A 31 13.14 4.56 -1.95
C LEU A 31 14.19 5.46 -1.30
N LEU A 32 14.16 5.59 0.03
CA LEU A 32 15.11 6.42 0.79
C LEU A 32 16.46 5.69 1.01
N ALA A 33 16.48 4.37 0.99
CA ALA A 33 17.68 3.57 1.11
C ALA A 33 18.52 3.63 -0.19
N PRO A 34 19.81 4.03 -0.13
CA PRO A 34 20.62 4.36 -1.30
C PRO A 34 20.93 3.17 -2.24
N LYS A 35 20.85 1.92 -1.76
CA LYS A 35 21.19 0.72 -2.56
C LYS A 35 19.97 0.00 -3.17
N SER A 36 18.84 -0.08 -2.46
CA SER A 36 17.65 -0.84 -2.90
C SER A 36 16.92 -0.22 -4.08
N GLY A 37 16.97 1.10 -4.24
CA GLY A 37 16.36 1.77 -5.39
C GLY A 37 16.99 1.35 -6.73
N ALA A 38 18.30 1.09 -6.76
CA ALA A 38 19.01 0.66 -7.96
C ALA A 38 18.66 -0.78 -8.36
N GLU A 39 18.56 -1.68 -7.38
CA GLU A 39 18.15 -3.08 -7.59
C GLU A 39 16.70 -3.17 -8.03
N LEU A 40 15.78 -2.43 -7.39
CA LEU A 40 14.37 -2.43 -7.76
C LEU A 40 14.16 -1.92 -9.19
N ARG A 41 14.91 -0.88 -9.60
CA ARG A 41 14.83 -0.36 -10.97
C ARG A 41 15.35 -1.37 -12.00
N LYS A 42 16.38 -2.14 -11.64
CA LYS A 42 16.93 -3.23 -12.48
C LYS A 42 15.93 -4.38 -12.63
N ASP A 43 15.32 -4.82 -11.52
CA ASP A 43 14.29 -5.86 -11.52
C ASP A 43 13.03 -5.45 -12.29
N ILE A 44 12.59 -4.20 -12.13
CA ILE A 44 11.48 -3.64 -12.90
C ILE A 44 11.83 -3.67 -14.38
N ALA A 45 13.01 -3.18 -14.80
CA ALA A 45 13.39 -3.17 -16.22
C ALA A 45 13.39 -4.58 -16.82
N GLN A 46 13.91 -5.57 -16.09
CA GLN A 46 14.00 -6.94 -16.57
C GLN A 46 12.62 -7.63 -16.67
N LYS A 47 11.77 -7.48 -15.65
CA LYS A 47 10.39 -8.01 -15.67
C LYS A 47 9.49 -7.28 -16.66
N SER A 48 9.71 -5.98 -16.87
CA SER A 48 8.94 -5.18 -17.83
C SER A 48 9.19 -5.64 -19.27
N ALA A 49 10.44 -5.97 -19.59
CA ALA A 49 10.79 -6.50 -20.91
C ALA A 49 10.11 -7.86 -21.18
N GLU A 50 10.17 -8.80 -20.22
CA GLU A 50 9.47 -10.10 -20.34
C GLU A 50 7.94 -9.95 -20.47
N LEU A 51 7.35 -9.00 -19.73
CA LEU A 51 5.92 -8.71 -19.85
C LEU A 51 5.59 -8.08 -21.20
N TYR A 52 6.43 -7.19 -21.71
CA TYR A 52 6.23 -6.54 -22.99
C TYR A 52 6.27 -7.55 -24.14
N ASP A 53 7.23 -8.47 -24.14
CA ASP A 53 7.32 -9.52 -25.17
C ASP A 53 6.09 -10.43 -25.12
N LYS A 54 5.68 -10.90 -23.93
CA LYS A 54 4.46 -11.72 -23.76
C LYS A 54 3.19 -10.98 -24.16
N ALA A 55 3.10 -9.69 -23.85
CA ALA A 55 1.97 -8.86 -24.23
C ALA A 55 1.91 -8.68 -25.75
N THR A 56 3.06 -8.50 -26.41
CA THR A 56 3.14 -8.35 -27.87
C THR A 56 2.70 -9.64 -28.58
N ASP A 57 3.15 -10.81 -28.10
CA ASP A 57 2.71 -12.12 -28.62
C ASP A 57 1.20 -12.35 -28.42
N MET A 58 0.67 -11.97 -27.25
CA MET A 58 -0.78 -12.04 -27.00
C MET A 58 -1.56 -11.08 -27.90
N LEU A 59 -1.08 -9.85 -28.08
CA LEU A 59 -1.74 -8.85 -28.94
C LEU A 59 -1.75 -9.30 -30.40
N GLN A 60 -0.66 -9.85 -30.94
CA GLN A 60 -0.65 -10.42 -32.28
C GLN A 60 -1.65 -11.57 -32.44
N THR A 61 -1.77 -12.43 -31.44
CA THR A 61 -2.71 -13.55 -31.44
C THR A 61 -4.16 -13.07 -31.35
N VAL A 62 -4.40 -12.01 -30.58
CA VAL A 62 -5.72 -11.42 -30.36
C VAL A 62 -6.18 -10.62 -31.58
N GLU A 63 -5.29 -9.85 -32.21
CA GLU A 63 -5.58 -9.06 -33.41
C GLU A 63 -5.97 -9.95 -34.60
N ALA A 64 -5.36 -11.13 -34.72
CA ALA A 64 -5.75 -12.13 -35.72
C ALA A 64 -7.16 -12.74 -35.50
N ASN A 65 -7.70 -12.68 -34.28
CA ASN A 65 -8.98 -13.30 -33.91
C ASN A 65 -10.12 -12.28 -33.65
N ILE A 66 -9.81 -10.99 -33.50
CA ILE A 66 -10.78 -9.95 -33.08
C ILE A 66 -11.35 -9.12 -34.24
N GLY A 67 -10.82 -9.23 -35.47
CA GLY A 67 -11.25 -8.46 -36.64
C GLY A 67 -12.77 -8.37 -36.88
N ASP A 68 -13.55 -9.36 -36.42
CA ASP A 68 -15.00 -9.43 -36.68
C ASP A 68 -15.92 -9.04 -35.51
N SER A 69 -15.44 -8.79 -34.28
CA SER A 69 -16.32 -8.72 -33.07
C SER A 69 -16.38 -7.36 -32.34
N VAL A 70 -15.76 -6.31 -32.87
CA VAL A 70 -15.51 -5.06 -32.11
C VAL A 70 -16.76 -4.20 -31.83
N SER A 71 -17.85 -4.31 -32.59
CA SER A 71 -18.95 -3.33 -32.50
C SER A 71 -19.90 -3.51 -31.31
N THR A 72 -19.96 -4.66 -30.64
CA THR A 72 -20.95 -4.94 -29.58
C THR A 72 -20.40 -4.85 -28.15
N VAL A 73 -19.08 -5.00 -27.94
CA VAL A 73 -18.47 -5.02 -26.60
C VAL A 73 -18.27 -3.60 -26.01
N VAL A 74 -18.12 -2.59 -26.86
CA VAL A 74 -17.79 -1.21 -26.43
C VAL A 74 -18.88 -0.58 -25.55
N ASN A 75 -20.15 -0.91 -25.80
CA ASN A 75 -21.26 -0.28 -25.07
C ASN A 75 -21.47 -0.89 -23.68
N GLU A 76 -21.31 -2.21 -23.51
CA GLU A 76 -21.35 -2.86 -22.18
C GLU A 76 -20.13 -2.51 -21.32
N GLY A 77 -18.95 -2.41 -21.94
CA GLY A 77 -17.71 -2.05 -21.24
C GLY A 77 -17.80 -0.67 -20.59
N LYS A 78 -18.38 0.31 -21.29
CA LYS A 78 -18.56 1.67 -20.78
C LYS A 78 -19.48 1.71 -19.55
N VAL A 79 -20.58 0.97 -19.57
CA VAL A 79 -21.54 0.91 -18.45
C VAL A 79 -20.94 0.21 -17.23
N ARG A 80 -20.22 -0.91 -17.42
CA ARG A 80 -19.54 -1.60 -16.32
C ARG A 80 -18.41 -0.75 -15.71
N ALA A 81 -17.62 -0.08 -16.55
CA ALA A 81 -16.57 0.82 -16.09
C ALA A 81 -17.14 1.99 -15.27
N GLN A 82 -18.24 2.60 -15.73
CA GLN A 82 -18.91 3.66 -14.99
C GLN A 82 -19.41 3.19 -13.62
N ASN A 83 -20.03 2.00 -13.53
CA ASN A 83 -20.48 1.45 -12.25
C ASN A 83 -19.31 1.14 -11.31
N ILE A 84 -18.20 0.57 -11.81
CA ILE A 84 -17.01 0.31 -11.01
C ILE A 84 -16.43 1.61 -10.46
N VAL A 85 -16.29 2.63 -11.31
CA VAL A 85 -15.78 3.95 -10.90
C VAL A 85 -16.71 4.60 -9.86
N GLN A 86 -18.02 4.52 -10.06
CA GLN A 86 -19.01 5.09 -9.13
C GLN A 86 -18.98 4.41 -7.76
N SER A 87 -18.92 3.08 -7.71
CA SER A 87 -18.83 2.32 -6.47
C SER A 87 -17.49 2.55 -5.76
N ALA A 88 -16.38 2.59 -6.50
CA ALA A 88 -15.07 2.91 -5.96
C ALA A 88 -15.03 4.33 -5.38
N LYS A 89 -15.62 5.32 -6.07
CA LYS A 89 -15.72 6.70 -5.59
C LYS A 89 -16.53 6.79 -4.30
N SER A 90 -17.69 6.12 -4.24
CA SER A 90 -18.54 6.11 -3.04
C SER A 90 -17.82 5.49 -1.84
N GLN A 91 -17.13 4.36 -2.01
CA GLN A 91 -16.35 3.73 -0.93
C GLN A 91 -15.15 4.57 -0.51
N ALA A 92 -14.48 5.22 -1.47
CA ALA A 92 -13.36 6.11 -1.18
C ALA A 92 -13.81 7.35 -0.39
N GLU A 93 -14.94 7.95 -0.75
CA GLU A 93 -15.52 9.10 -0.03
C GLU A 93 -15.88 8.73 1.43
N GLU A 94 -16.50 7.57 1.64
CA GLU A 94 -16.82 7.07 2.98
C GLU A 94 -15.56 6.76 3.81
N LEU A 95 -14.55 6.16 3.18
CA LEU A 95 -13.27 5.89 3.83
C LEU A 95 -12.51 7.19 4.18
N MET A 96 -12.52 8.18 3.29
CA MET A 96 -11.91 9.50 3.53
C MET A 96 -12.61 10.23 4.68
N SER A 97 -13.95 10.23 4.72
CA SER A 97 -14.71 10.85 5.80
C SER A 97 -14.39 10.22 7.17
N ASN A 98 -14.33 8.89 7.23
CA ASN A 98 -13.95 8.16 8.45
C ASN A 98 -12.48 8.42 8.83
N ALA A 99 -11.58 8.46 7.84
CA ALA A 99 -10.18 8.78 8.07
C ALA A 99 -9.99 10.21 8.62
N ASP A 100 -10.71 11.20 8.09
CA ASP A 100 -10.65 12.59 8.56
C ASP A 100 -11.13 12.73 10.01
N ALA A 101 -12.20 12.03 10.38
CA ALA A 101 -12.68 12.02 11.77
C ALA A 101 -11.64 11.43 12.73
N VAL A 102 -11.06 10.28 12.38
CA VAL A 102 -10.02 9.62 13.18
C VAL A 102 -8.75 10.47 13.25
N LEU A 103 -8.34 11.08 12.13
CA LEU A 103 -7.17 11.96 12.08
C LEU A 103 -7.36 13.22 12.92
N LYS A 104 -8.56 13.80 12.92
CA LYS A 104 -8.89 14.96 13.75
C LYS A 104 -8.84 14.63 15.24
N GLU A 105 -9.35 13.46 15.63
CA GLU A 105 -9.29 12.99 17.01
C GLU A 105 -7.84 12.68 17.43
N ALA A 106 -7.07 12.02 16.56
CA ALA A 106 -5.66 11.75 16.78
C ALA A 106 -4.85 13.06 16.93
N ARG A 107 -5.04 14.04 16.04
CA ARG A 107 -4.40 15.36 16.14
C ARG A 107 -4.76 16.10 17.43
N SER A 108 -6.03 16.04 17.84
CA SER A 108 -6.50 16.66 19.09
C SER A 108 -5.84 16.01 20.32
N LYS A 109 -5.79 14.67 20.37
CA LYS A 109 -5.10 13.91 21.43
C LYS A 109 -3.60 14.16 21.44
N VAL A 110 -2.97 14.30 20.27
CA VAL A 110 -1.54 14.66 20.13
C VAL A 110 -1.27 16.08 20.63
N HIS A 111 -2.16 17.03 20.34
CA HIS A 111 -2.01 18.42 20.80
C HIS A 111 -2.16 18.55 22.32
N THR A 112 -3.09 17.81 22.92
CA THR A 112 -3.30 17.79 24.37
C THR A 112 -2.26 16.95 25.13
N THR A 113 -1.71 15.91 24.49
CA THR A 113 -0.72 14.99 25.10
C THR A 113 0.73 15.36 24.74
N LYS A 114 0.96 16.56 24.17
CA LYS A 114 2.26 16.98 23.64
C LYS A 114 3.43 16.83 24.64
N GLU A 115 3.15 16.97 25.95
CA GLU A 115 4.13 16.80 27.03
C GLU A 115 4.57 15.33 27.22
N ASN A 116 3.64 14.37 27.25
CA ASN A 116 3.96 12.94 27.45
C ASN A 116 4.27 12.18 26.14
N LEU A 117 3.92 12.78 25.00
CA LEU A 117 4.15 12.20 23.70
C LEU A 117 5.60 12.36 23.24
N GLY A 118 6.28 13.44 23.64
CA GLY A 118 7.71 13.65 23.37
C GLY A 118 8.55 12.48 23.88
N ASP A 119 8.35 12.09 25.15
CA ASP A 119 9.09 11.01 25.78
C ASP A 119 8.79 9.64 25.16
N LYS A 120 7.51 9.36 24.84
CA LYS A 120 7.15 8.10 24.16
C LYS A 120 7.68 8.03 22.73
N ILE A 121 7.65 9.13 21.98
CA ILE A 121 8.22 9.19 20.63
C ILE A 121 9.75 9.03 20.68
N GLN A 122 10.42 9.62 21.68
CA GLN A 122 11.86 9.41 21.88
C GLN A 122 12.19 7.94 22.16
N ASN A 123 11.48 7.30 23.08
CA ASN A 123 11.66 5.87 23.38
C ASN A 123 11.42 4.99 22.14
N VAL A 124 10.38 5.28 21.35
CA VAL A 124 10.11 4.55 20.09
C VAL A 124 11.21 4.79 19.06
N LYS A 125 11.71 6.03 18.94
CA LYS A 125 12.79 6.39 18.02
C LYS A 125 14.10 5.70 18.41
N GLU A 126 14.42 5.62 19.70
CA GLU A 126 15.60 4.93 20.22
C GLU A 126 15.49 3.42 20.03
N ALA A 127 14.34 2.81 20.34
CA ALA A 127 14.10 1.39 20.09
C ALA A 127 14.20 1.05 18.60
N ALA A 128 13.65 1.89 17.73
CA ALA A 128 13.76 1.72 16.28
C ALA A 128 15.22 1.83 15.81
N LYS A 129 15.97 2.83 16.31
CA LYS A 129 17.39 3.00 15.97
C LYS A 129 18.22 1.79 16.42
N ALA A 130 18.05 1.34 17.65
CA ALA A 130 18.75 0.16 18.17
C ALA A 130 18.43 -1.11 17.37
N GLY A 131 17.18 -1.31 16.95
CA GLY A 131 16.80 -2.43 16.10
C GLY A 131 17.43 -2.38 14.69
N ILE A 132 17.55 -1.17 14.11
CA ILE A 132 18.20 -0.98 12.81
C ILE A 132 19.72 -1.22 12.92
N ASP A 133 20.36 -0.69 13.97
CA ASP A 133 21.80 -0.88 14.21
C ASP A 133 22.12 -2.37 14.41
N ALA A 134 21.32 -3.10 15.20
CA ALA A 134 21.48 -4.54 15.39
C ALA A 134 21.26 -5.35 14.10
N PHE A 135 20.24 -5.00 13.30
CA PHE A 135 20.00 -5.65 12.00
C PHE A 135 21.15 -5.41 11.02
N ARG A 136 21.75 -4.21 11.05
CA ARG A 136 22.89 -3.88 10.20
C ARG A 136 24.14 -4.67 10.60
N ASP A 137 24.42 -4.78 11.89
CA ASP A 137 25.55 -5.56 12.41
C ASP A 137 25.40 -7.06 12.09
N GLU A 138 24.18 -7.60 12.12
CA GLU A 138 23.90 -9.00 11.72
C GLU A 138 24.13 -9.21 10.21
N MET A 139 23.70 -8.26 9.38
CA MET A 139 23.88 -8.31 7.91
C MET A 139 25.35 -8.16 7.49
N ASP A 140 26.12 -7.30 8.16
CA ASP A 140 27.54 -7.09 7.88
C ASP A 140 28.41 -8.27 8.38
N SER A 141 28.02 -8.94 9.47
CA SER A 141 28.72 -10.12 10.03
C SER A 141 28.42 -11.43 9.29
N SER A 142 27.28 -11.53 8.60
CA SER A 142 26.95 -12.67 7.73
C SER A 142 27.73 -12.68 6.40
N HIS A 143 28.44 -11.59 6.08
CA HIS A 143 29.16 -11.42 4.81
C HIS A 143 30.70 -11.51 4.89
N SER A 144 31.28 -11.88 6.05
CA SER A 144 32.72 -12.15 6.24
C SER A 144 33.00 -13.62 6.50
#